data_AF-S7NCF0-F1
#
_entry.id   AF-S7NCF0-F1
#
_cell.length_a   1.000
_cell.length_b   1.000
_cell.length_c   1.000
_cell.angle_alpha   90.00
_cell.angle_beta   90.00
_cell.angle_gamma   90.00
#
_symmetry.space_group_name_H-M   'P 1'
#
loop_
_entity.id
_entity.type
_entity.pdbx_description
1 polymer ?
#
loop_
_entity_poly.entity_id
_entity_poly.type
_entity_poly.pdbx_seq_one_letter_code
_entity_poly.pdbx_strand_id
1 'polypeptide(L)'
;MILSAAIFITLIGLLGYLHFVKIDQETLLIIDSLGIQMTSSYASGKESTTFIEMGKVKDVIINEAIYMSAKPRLDCLIEVYRSCQEILAHGKATPTSP
;
A
#
# COMPACT_ATOMS: atom_id res chain seq x y z
N MET A 1 14.81 32.93 27.47
CA MET A 1 13.69 32.03 27.85
C MET A 1 12.70 31.83 26.71
N ILE A 2 12.25 32.89 26.01
CA ILE A 2 11.26 32.79 24.91
C ILE A 2 11.74 31.93 23.72
N LEU A 3 12.97 32.11 23.26
CA LEU A 3 13.52 31.32 22.14
C LEU A 3 13.56 29.81 22.47
N SER A 4 13.96 29.47 23.69
CA SER A 4 14.01 28.08 24.15
C SER A 4 12.62 27.44 24.21
N ALA A 5 11.60 28.19 24.63
CA ALA A 5 10.22 27.70 24.67
C ALA A 5 9.67 27.46 23.26
N ALA A 6 9.95 28.37 22.32
CA ALA A 6 9.53 28.22 20.91
C ALA A 6 10.14 26.96 20.28
N ILE A 7 11.44 26.72 20.46
CA ILE A 7 12.12 25.51 19.96
C ILE A 7 11.49 24.24 20.54
N PHE A 8 11.19 24.23 21.84
CA PHE A 8 10.61 23.06 22.50
C PHE A 8 9.19 22.74 21.99
N ILE A 9 8.36 23.76 21.78
CA ILE A 9 7.02 23.61 21.19
C ILE A 9 7.13 23.08 19.76
N THR A 10 8.05 23.61 18.95
CA THR A 10 8.28 23.11 17.58
C THR A 10 8.74 21.66 17.57
N LEU A 11 9.64 21.27 18.47
CA LEU A 11 10.12 19.88 18.56
C LEU A 11 9.02 18.90 18.96
N ILE A 12 8.19 19.24 19.96
CA ILE A 12 7.05 18.40 20.36
C ILE A 12 6.02 18.30 19.23
N GLY A 13 5.72 19.42 18.56
CA GLY A 13 4.82 19.42 17.41
C GLY A 13 5.33 18.55 16.26
N LEU A 14 6.63 18.61 15.97
CA LEU A 14 7.26 17.77 14.96
C LEU A 14 7.28 16.30 15.35
N LEU A 15 7.59 15.97 16.62
CA LEU A 15 7.54 14.59 17.12
C LEU A 15 6.11 14.02 17.03
N GLY A 16 5.11 14.80 17.43
CA GLY A 16 3.70 14.42 17.32
C GLY A 16 3.27 14.22 15.88
N TYR A 17 3.68 15.11 14.97
CA TYR A 17 3.40 14.98 13.54
C TYR A 17 4.02 13.71 12.95
N LEU A 18 5.30 13.45 13.24
CA LEU A 18 5.98 12.25 12.76
C LEU A 18 5.37 10.96 13.32
N HIS A 19 4.93 10.97 14.59
CA HIS A 19 4.27 9.82 15.19
C HIS A 19 2.87 9.58 14.60
N PHE A 20 2.13 10.64 14.27
CA PHE A 20 0.78 10.56 13.72
C PHE A 20 0.76 10.15 12.24
N VAL A 21 1.76 10.58 11.46
CA VAL A 21 1.91 10.25 10.03
C VAL A 21 2.56 8.87 9.82
N LYS A 22 3.00 8.20 10.88
CA LYS A 22 3.58 6.86 10.79
C LYS A 22 2.56 5.88 10.22
N ILE A 23 2.89 5.25 9.10
CA ILE A 23 2.09 4.20 8.47
C ILE A 23 2.22 2.94 9.32
N ASP A 24 1.11 2.35 9.75
CA ASP A 24 1.08 1.18 10.63
C ASP A 24 0.95 -0.11 9.81
N GLN A 25 0.08 -0.11 8.79
CA GLN A 25 -0.18 -1.28 7.95
C GLN A 25 -0.50 -0.88 6.51
N GLU A 26 -0.02 -1.67 5.55
CA GLU A 26 -0.40 -1.59 4.14
C GLU A 26 -0.93 -2.96 3.72
N THR A 27 -2.10 -3.00 3.07
CA THR A 27 -2.71 -4.24 2.58
C THR A 27 -3.02 -4.12 1.10
N LEU A 28 -2.79 -5.22 0.38
CA LEU A 28 -3.10 -5.35 -1.05
C LEU A 28 -4.14 -6.47 -1.19
N LEU A 29 -5.31 -6.14 -1.70
CA LEU A 29 -6.38 -7.08 -2.00
C LEU A 29 -6.55 -7.14 -3.52
N ILE A 30 -6.53 -8.35 -4.06
CA ILE A 30 -6.66 -8.58 -5.50
C ILE A 30 -7.91 -9.42 -5.73
N ILE A 31 -8.81 -8.90 -6.56
CA ILE A 31 -10.05 -9.56 -6.94
C ILE A 31 -10.00 -9.72 -8.46
N ASP A 32 -9.99 -10.96 -8.92
CA ASP A 32 -9.82 -11.34 -10.32
C ASP A 32 -10.81 -10.68 -11.29
N SER A 33 -12.04 -10.57 -10.85
CA SER A 33 -13.21 -10.12 -11.59
C SER A 33 -13.44 -8.62 -11.47
N LEU A 34 -12.77 -7.95 -10.53
CA LEU A 34 -13.02 -6.54 -10.21
C LEU A 34 -11.76 -5.68 -10.41
N GLY A 35 -10.66 -6.00 -9.72
CA GLY A 35 -9.45 -5.19 -9.74
C GLY A 35 -8.57 -5.33 -8.51
N ILE A 36 -7.63 -4.40 -8.37
CA ILE A 36 -6.64 -4.35 -7.30
C ILE A 36 -6.99 -3.21 -6.36
N GLN A 37 -7.15 -3.53 -5.07
CA GLN A 37 -7.36 -2.57 -4.00
C GLN A 37 -6.11 -2.51 -3.12
N MET A 38 -5.55 -1.31 -2.96
CA MET A 38 -4.47 -1.05 -2.02
C MET A 38 -5.00 -0.17 -0.89
N THR A 39 -4.88 -0.62 0.35
CA THR A 39 -5.32 0.13 1.53
C THR A 39 -4.13 0.37 2.45
N SER A 40 -3.85 1.64 2.75
CA SER A 40 -2.83 2.06 3.72
C SER A 40 -3.51 2.63 4.96
N SER A 41 -3.18 2.07 6.13
CA SER A 41 -3.66 2.51 7.44
C SER A 41 -2.53 3.19 8.22
N TYR A 42 -2.82 4.35 8.79
CA TYR A 42 -1.87 5.18 9.52
C TYR A 42 -2.09 5.04 11.03
N ALA A 43 -1.05 5.18 11.84
CA ALA A 43 -1.13 5.19 13.31
C ALA A 43 -2.06 6.29 13.86
N SER A 44 -2.36 7.29 13.04
CA SER A 44 -3.41 8.29 13.20
C SER A 44 -4.85 7.74 13.24
N GLY A 45 -5.09 6.52 12.74
CA GLY A 45 -6.43 5.99 12.44
C GLY A 45 -6.99 6.44 11.09
N LYS A 46 -6.21 7.17 10.27
CA LYS A 46 -6.60 7.50 8.90
C LYS A 46 -6.44 6.25 8.02
N GLU A 47 -7.38 6.00 7.11
CA GLU A 47 -7.27 4.97 6.09
C GLU A 47 -7.32 5.61 4.70
N SER A 48 -6.46 5.14 3.79
CA SER A 48 -6.46 5.55 2.39
C SER A 48 -6.52 4.31 1.51
N THR A 49 -7.60 4.19 0.74
CA THR A 49 -7.82 3.07 -0.18
C THR A 49 -7.79 3.56 -1.62
N THR A 50 -6.98 2.92 -2.44
CA THR A 50 -6.92 3.13 -3.89
C THR A 50 -7.38 1.86 -4.59
N PHE A 51 -8.31 1.99 -5.52
CA PHE A 51 -8.83 0.87 -6.31
C PHE A 51 -8.51 1.06 -7.79
N ILE A 52 -7.97 0.02 -8.43
CA ILE A 52 -7.61 0.00 -9.84
C ILE A 52 -8.37 -1.15 -10.50
N GLU A 53 -9.28 -0.81 -11.40
CA GLU A 53 -10.08 -1.78 -12.17
C GLU A 53 -9.20 -2.72 -13.00
N MET A 54 -9.56 -4.00 -13.06
CA MET A 54 -8.76 -5.04 -13.73
C MET A 54 -8.49 -4.73 -15.21
N GLY A 55 -9.47 -4.15 -15.93
CA GLY A 55 -9.32 -3.79 -17.34
C GLY A 55 -8.25 -2.73 -17.63
N LYS A 56 -7.77 -2.02 -16.61
CA LYS A 56 -6.70 -1.02 -16.70
C LYS A 56 -5.33 -1.57 -16.27
N VAL A 57 -5.28 -2.78 -15.69
CA VAL A 57 -4.05 -3.40 -15.22
C VAL A 57 -3.38 -4.15 -16.37
N LYS A 58 -2.16 -3.73 -16.73
CA LYS A 58 -1.37 -4.40 -17.79
C LYS A 58 -0.44 -5.47 -17.23
N ASP A 59 0.18 -5.17 -16.09
CA ASP A 59 1.10 -6.05 -15.39
C ASP A 59 1.23 -5.60 -13.92
N VAL A 60 1.67 -6.50 -13.04
CA VAL A 60 1.94 -6.21 -11.62
C VAL A 60 3.42 -6.42 -11.38
N ILE A 61 4.13 -5.32 -11.11
CA ILE A 61 5.55 -5.35 -10.74
C ILE A 61 5.64 -5.05 -9.25
N ILE A 62 6.11 -6.01 -8.46
CA ILE A 62 6.37 -5.80 -7.05
C ILE A 62 7.77 -5.23 -6.91
N ASN A 63 7.86 -3.91 -6.80
CA ASN A 63 9.10 -3.25 -6.40
C ASN A 63 9.18 -3.30 -4.87
N GLU A 64 10.09 -4.10 -4.32
CA GLU A 64 10.26 -4.35 -2.87
C GLU A 64 10.57 -3.09 -2.02
N ALA A 65 10.58 -1.91 -2.64
CA ALA A 65 10.81 -0.61 -2.01
C ALA A 65 9.53 0.07 -1.48
N ILE A 66 8.34 -0.52 -1.62
CA ILE A 66 7.11 0.00 -1.02
C ILE A 66 7.04 -0.47 0.45
N TYR A 67 7.71 0.29 1.32
CA TYR A 67 7.48 0.47 2.77
C TYR A 67 6.99 -0.71 3.63
N MET A 68 7.36 -1.94 3.34
CA MET A 68 7.19 -3.04 4.28
C MET A 68 8.17 -2.84 5.45
N SER A 69 7.64 -2.53 6.65
CA SER A 69 8.45 -2.26 7.85
C SER A 69 9.27 -3.48 8.31
N ALA A 70 8.92 -4.66 7.82
CA ALA A 70 9.64 -5.91 8.03
C ALA A 70 10.11 -6.45 6.67
N LYS A 71 11.32 -7.01 6.62
CA LYS A 71 11.82 -7.74 5.45
C LYS A 71 10.75 -8.76 5.03
N PRO A 72 10.17 -8.64 3.83
CA PRO A 72 9.20 -9.61 3.37
C PRO A 72 9.88 -10.98 3.35
N ARG A 73 9.17 -12.01 3.85
CA ARG A 73 9.60 -13.38 3.60
C ARG A 73 9.47 -13.61 2.09
N LEU A 74 10.58 -13.89 1.43
CA LEU A 74 10.66 -14.08 -0.02
C LEU A 74 9.58 -15.05 -0.53
N ASP A 75 9.25 -16.07 0.25
CA ASP A 75 8.18 -17.04 -0.04
C ASP A 75 6.80 -16.40 -0.17
N CYS A 76 6.45 -15.46 0.73
CA CYS A 76 5.17 -14.74 0.70
C CYS A 76 5.10 -13.83 -0.55
N LEU A 77 6.22 -13.18 -0.90
CA LEU A 77 6.28 -12.33 -2.08
C LEU A 77 6.08 -13.13 -3.38
N ILE A 78 6.67 -14.32 -3.44
CA ILE A 78 6.52 -15.25 -4.57
C ILE A 78 5.06 -15.73 -4.68
N GLU A 79 4.41 -16.04 -3.57
CA GLU A 79 3.01 -16.48 -3.56
C GLU A 79 2.05 -15.37 -4.00
N VAL A 80 2.23 -14.14 -3.48
CA VAL A 80 1.47 -12.96 -3.91
C VAL A 80 1.70 -12.70 -5.40
N TYR A 81 2.96 -12.70 -5.86
CA TYR A 81 3.28 -12.47 -7.27
C TYR A 81 2.66 -13.52 -8.19
N ARG A 82 2.71 -14.81 -7.80
CA ARG A 82 2.07 -15.90 -8.55
C ARG A 82 0.56 -15.71 -8.61
N SER A 83 -0.07 -15.40 -7.48
CA SER A 83 -1.52 -15.15 -7.44
C SER A 83 -1.91 -13.96 -8.34
N CYS A 84 -1.15 -12.87 -8.35
CA CYS A 84 -1.33 -11.76 -9.28
C CYS A 84 -1.26 -12.23 -10.74
N GLN A 85 -0.25 -13.03 -11.09
CA GLN A 85 -0.06 -13.51 -12.46
C GLN A 85 -1.16 -14.45 -12.91
N GLU A 86 -1.61 -15.36 -12.06
CA GLU A 86 -2.73 -16.27 -12.34
C GLU A 86 -3.99 -15.44 -12.63
N ILE A 87 -4.29 -14.46 -11.78
CA ILE A 87 -5.43 -13.57 -11.92
C ILE A 87 -5.36 -12.77 -13.24
N LEU A 88 -4.20 -12.22 -13.59
CA LEU A 88 -3.99 -11.48 -14.84
C LEU A 88 -4.07 -12.40 -16.08
N ALA A 89 -3.60 -13.63 -15.97
CA ALA A 89 -3.68 -14.62 -17.04
C ALA A 89 -5.15 -15.02 -17.32
N HIS A 90 -5.96 -15.16 -16.27
CA HIS A 90 -7.40 -15.41 -16.40
C HIS A 90 -8.15 -14.24 -17.04
N GLY A 91 -7.86 -12.99 -16.64
CA GLY A 91 -8.47 -11.80 -17.22
C GLY A 91 -8.17 -11.59 -18.71
N LYS A 92 -7.04 -12.12 -19.20
CA LYS A 92 -6.65 -12.05 -20.62
C LYS A 92 -7.35 -13.10 -21.49
N ALA A 93 -7.86 -14.18 -20.88
CA ALA A 93 -8.53 -15.29 -21.56
C ALA A 93 -10.03 -15.05 -21.80
N THR A 94 -10.61 -14.03 -21.17
CA THR A 94 -11.98 -13.57 -21.44
C THR A 94 -11.91 -12.39 -22.41
N PRO A 95 -12.00 -12.62 -23.74
CA PRO A 95 -12.27 -11.53 -24.66
C PRO A 95 -13.62 -10.95 -24.26
N THR A 96 -13.62 -9.70 -23.84
CA THR A 96 -14.80 -8.84 -23.91
C THR A 96 -15.41 -8.99 -25.29
N SER A 97 -16.63 -9.54 -25.34
CA SER A 97 -17.53 -9.40 -26.47
C SER A 97 -18.98 -9.54 -26.00
N PRO A 98 -19.95 -8.80 -26.55
CA PRO A 98 -19.88 -7.66 -27.46
C PRO A 98 -20.15 -6.30 -26.78
#